data_AF-A0AAN7NZ10-F1
#
_entry.id   AF-A0AAN7NZ10-F1
#
_cell.length_a   1.000
_cell.length_b   1.000
_cell.length_c   1.000
_cell.angle_alpha   90.00
_cell.angle_beta   90.00
_cell.angle_gamma   90.00
#
_symmetry.space_group_name_H-M   'P 1'
#
loop_
_entity.id
_entity.type
_entity.pdbx_description
1 polymer ?
#
loop_
_entity_poly.entity_id
_entity_poly.type
_entity_poly.pdbx_seq_one_letter_code
_entity_poly.pdbx_strand_id
1 'polypeptide(L)'
;MGLLVGMPKANFGNTNDGNTSRRFFENPKLASKITGISYLIFRLKDYKKKTKISSFSSETLTLLLSAQPNPTVSSERDEDEISKED
;
A
#
# COMPACT_ATOMS: atom_id res chain seq x y z
N MET A 1 15.26 4.51 9.44
CA MET A 1 14.30 5.39 8.76
C MET A 1 13.72 6.47 9.67
N GLY A 2 13.37 6.20 10.93
CA GLY A 2 12.88 7.27 11.85
C GLY A 2 11.70 8.04 11.26
N LEU A 3 10.74 7.32 10.69
CA LEU A 3 9.57 7.84 9.99
C LEU A 3 8.31 7.45 10.74
N LEU A 4 7.36 8.38 10.81
CA LEU A 4 6.00 8.10 11.23
C LEU A 4 5.19 7.79 9.98
N VAL A 5 4.93 6.50 9.75
CA VAL A 5 4.22 6.02 8.55
C VAL A 5 2.83 5.55 8.94
N GLY A 6 1.81 6.01 8.21
CA GLY A 6 0.44 5.55 8.39
C GLY A 6 -0.23 6.09 9.66
N MET A 7 0.36 7.10 10.31
CA MET A 7 -0.28 7.78 11.43
C MET A 7 -1.54 8.51 10.92
N PRO A 8 -2.71 8.31 11.56
CA PRO A 8 -3.94 8.97 11.16
C PRO A 8 -3.84 10.50 11.23
N LYS A 9 -4.48 11.18 10.28
CA LYS A 9 -4.63 12.64 10.28
C LYS A 9 -6.10 12.97 10.03
N ALA A 10 -6.73 13.58 11.04
CA ALA A 10 -8.15 13.96 10.96
C ALA A 10 -8.44 14.76 9.68
N ASN A 11 -9.48 14.38 8.94
CA ASN A 11 -9.90 14.98 7.67
C ASN A 11 -8.92 14.84 6.49
N PHE A 12 -7.80 14.11 6.63
CA PHE A 12 -6.79 13.91 5.57
C PHE A 12 -6.38 12.44 5.34
N GLY A 13 -6.93 11.51 6.12
CA GLY A 13 -6.55 10.10 6.09
C GLY A 13 -5.31 9.83 6.94
N ASN A 14 -4.13 10.25 6.48
CA ASN A 14 -2.86 10.03 7.19
C ASN A 14 -1.87 11.21 7.11
N THR A 15 -0.79 11.13 7.88
CA THR A 15 0.28 12.14 7.96
C THR A 15 1.37 11.96 6.91
N ASN A 16 1.26 10.99 5.99
CA ASN A 16 2.32 10.72 5.01
C ASN A 16 2.34 11.83 3.96
N ASP A 17 3.38 12.64 3.98
CA ASP A 17 3.59 13.73 3.04
C ASP A 17 4.70 13.41 2.02
N GLY A 18 5.07 14.42 1.22
CA GLY A 18 6.14 14.28 0.23
C GLY A 18 7.51 13.97 0.84
N ASN A 19 7.80 14.49 2.04
CA ASN A 19 9.05 14.22 2.75
C ASN A 19 9.10 12.76 3.25
N THR A 20 8.01 12.30 3.84
CA THR A 20 7.82 10.91 4.29
C THR A 20 8.02 9.95 3.12
N SER A 21 7.39 10.23 1.98
CA SER A 21 7.53 9.44 0.75
C SER A 21 8.98 9.41 0.24
N ARG A 22 9.67 10.55 0.23
CA ARG A 22 11.06 10.64 -0.26
C ARG A 22 12.02 9.79 0.58
N ARG A 23 11.90 9.88 1.91
CA ARG A 23 12.71 9.13 2.88
C ARG A 23 12.38 7.63 2.86
N PHE A 24 11.10 7.28 2.68
CA PHE A 24 10.69 5.88 2.54
C PHE A 24 11.40 5.18 1.37
N PHE A 25 11.49 5.84 0.21
CA PHE A 25 12.17 5.33 -0.98
C PHE A 25 13.68 5.63 -1.03
N GLU A 26 14.29 6.15 0.03
CA GLU A 26 15.73 6.49 0.06
C GLU A 26 16.61 5.23 0.17
N ASN A 27 16.20 4.28 1.01
CA ASN A 27 16.85 2.98 1.14
C ASN A 27 15.83 1.87 0.83
N PRO A 28 15.67 1.49 -0.46
CA PRO A 28 14.68 0.51 -0.88
C PRO A 28 14.92 -0.87 -0.25
N LYS A 29 16.17 -1.26 0.01
CA LYS A 29 16.49 -2.53 0.69
C LYS A 29 15.89 -2.60 2.10
N LEU A 30 16.02 -1.50 2.86
CA LEU A 30 15.43 -1.41 4.20
C LEU A 30 13.90 -1.34 4.15
N ALA A 31 13.34 -0.55 3.23
CA ALA A 31 11.89 -0.46 3.05
C ALA A 31 11.28 -1.82 2.68
N SER A 32 11.87 -2.55 1.74
CA SER A 32 11.48 -3.92 1.39
C SER A 32 11.56 -4.91 2.56
N LYS A 33 12.59 -4.78 3.41
CA LYS A 33 12.73 -5.62 4.61
C LYS A 33 11.62 -5.33 5.62
N ILE A 34 11.22 -4.05 5.76
CA ILE A 34 10.16 -3.62 6.70
C ILE A 34 8.78 -4.05 6.20
N THR A 35 8.48 -3.83 4.92
CA THR A 35 7.14 -4.08 4.37
C THR A 35 6.91 -5.52 3.91
N GLY A 36 7.99 -6.31 3.73
CA GLY A 36 7.93 -7.64 3.13
C GLY A 36 7.74 -7.62 1.61
N ILE A 37 7.66 -6.45 0.98
CA ILE A 37 7.40 -6.31 -0.46
C ILE A 37 8.67 -5.83 -1.16
N SER A 38 9.45 -6.76 -1.71
CA SER A 38 10.75 -6.43 -2.30
C SER A 38 10.66 -5.83 -3.70
N TYR A 39 10.20 -6.62 -4.67
CA TYR A 39 10.25 -6.26 -6.08
C TYR A 39 9.55 -4.93 -6.41
N LEU A 40 8.39 -4.69 -5.81
CA LEU A 40 7.59 -3.48 -6.04
C LEU A 40 8.31 -2.21 -5.57
N ILE A 41 8.99 -2.26 -4.42
CA ILE A 41 9.68 -1.09 -3.84
C ILE A 41 10.81 -0.61 -4.75
N PHE A 42 11.64 -1.55 -5.25
CA PHE A 42 12.70 -1.22 -6.20
C PHE A 42 12.13 -0.69 -7.52
N ARG A 43 11.07 -1.33 -8.02
CA ARG A 43 10.41 -0.90 -9.24
C ARG A 43 9.87 0.53 -9.13
N LEU A 44 9.11 0.85 -8.09
CA LEU A 44 8.54 2.19 -7.88
C LEU A 44 9.62 3.28 -7.71
N LYS A 45 10.78 2.94 -7.13
CA LYS A 45 11.92 3.86 -7.06
C LYS A 45 12.44 4.23 -8.44
N ASP A 46 12.53 3.27 -9.34
CA ASP A 46 13.08 3.45 -10.69
C ASP A 46 12.08 4.10 -11.67
N TYR A 47 10.78 4.12 -11.35
CA TYR A 47 9.75 4.72 -12.20
C TYR A 47 10.05 6.19 -12.59
N LYS A 48 10.67 6.95 -11.68
CA LYS A 48 11.01 8.37 -11.90
C LYS A 48 12.14 8.58 -12.93
N LYS A 49 12.87 7.52 -13.33
CA LYS A 49 14.04 7.62 -14.21
C LYS A 49 13.77 7.21 -15.66
N LYS A 50 12.63 6.58 -15.98
CA LYS A 50 12.36 6.02 -17.31
C LYS A 50 11.65 7.02 -18.23
N THR A 51 12.21 7.20 -19.43
CA THR A 51 11.69 8.05 -20.52
C THR A 51 10.52 7.41 -21.31
N LYS A 52 10.26 6.10 -21.13
CA LYS A 52 9.07 5.41 -21.66
C LYS A 52 8.12 5.03 -20.53
N ILE A 53 7.10 5.87 -20.34
CA ILE A 53 6.11 5.76 -19.26
C ILE A 53 5.06 4.66 -19.54
N SER A 54 4.75 4.39 -20.81
CA SER A 54 3.61 3.53 -21.20
C SER A 54 3.79 2.04 -20.86
N SER A 55 4.92 1.44 -21.24
CA SER A 55 5.17 0.01 -20.97
C SER A 55 5.45 -0.30 -19.50
N PHE A 56 5.96 0.69 -18.76
CA PHE A 56 6.21 0.52 -17.34
C PHE A 56 4.92 0.44 -16.51
N SER A 57 3.90 1.19 -16.92
CA SER A 57 2.61 1.29 -16.21
C SER A 57 1.83 -0.03 -16.18
N SER A 58 1.64 -0.69 -17.33
CA SER A 58 0.82 -1.91 -17.42
C SER A 58 1.39 -3.05 -16.58
N GLU A 59 2.70 -3.32 -16.71
CA GLU A 59 3.37 -4.35 -15.95
C GLU A 59 3.42 -4.06 -14.44
N THR A 60 3.47 -2.80 -14.01
CA THR A 60 3.36 -2.47 -12.56
C THR A 60 1.98 -2.78 -12.02
N LEU A 61 0.93 -2.50 -12.78
CA LEU A 61 -0.45 -2.74 -12.35
C LEU A 61 -0.75 -4.24 -12.25
N THR A 62 -0.30 -5.04 -13.23
CA THR A 62 -0.44 -6.50 -13.19
C THR A 62 0.20 -7.09 -11.93
N LEU A 63 1.38 -6.59 -11.57
CA LEU A 63 2.12 -7.09 -10.41
C LEU A 63 1.54 -6.62 -9.08
N LEU A 64 0.95 -5.41 -9.05
CA LEU A 64 0.21 -4.93 -7.88
C LEU A 64 -1.02 -5.81 -7.63
N LEU A 65 -1.77 -6.15 -8.69
CA LEU A 65 -2.92 -7.06 -8.64
C LEU A 65 -2.53 -8.45 -8.14
N SER A 66 -1.41 -9.01 -8.64
CA SER A 66 -0.96 -10.34 -8.24
C SER A 66 -0.35 -10.38 -6.83
N ALA A 67 0.02 -9.23 -6.26
CA ALA A 67 0.57 -9.12 -4.91
C ALA A 67 -0.49 -8.86 -3.83
N GLN A 68 -1.76 -8.62 -4.21
CA GLN A 68 -2.83 -8.52 -3.22
C GLN A 68 -3.15 -9.90 -2.66
N PRO A 69 -3.39 -10.05 -1.35
CA PRO A 69 -3.95 -11.29 -0.81
C PRO A 69 -5.29 -11.56 -1.49
N ASN A 70 -5.51 -12.80 -1.92
CA ASN A 70 -6.81 -13.24 -2.43
C ASN A 70 -7.88 -12.87 -1.40
N PRO A 71 -9.01 -12.24 -1.77
CA PRO A 71 -10.11 -12.06 -0.83
C PRO A 71 -10.51 -13.45 -0.38
N THR A 72 -10.12 -13.80 0.84
CA THR A 72 -10.61 -15.01 1.48
C THR A 72 -12.09 -14.77 1.63
N VAL A 73 -12.90 -15.53 0.90
CA VAL A 73 -14.36 -15.53 1.01
C VAL A 73 -14.67 -15.74 2.50
N SER A 74 -15.05 -14.68 3.18
CA SER A 74 -15.67 -14.76 4.50
C SER A 74 -17.07 -15.31 4.28
N SER A 75 -17.18 -16.64 4.31
CA SER A 75 -18.45 -17.36 4.32
C SER A 75 -19.13 -17.21 5.69
N GLU A 76 -20.37 -16.71 5.66
CA GLU A 76 -21.49 -16.95 6.60
C GLU A 76 -21.46 -16.18 7.95
N ARG A 77 -22.42 -15.23 8.13
CA ARG A 77 -23.65 -15.29 8.99
C ARG A 77 -23.28 -15.21 10.49
N ASP A 78 -23.72 -14.20 11.24
CA ASP A 78 -25.06 -14.16 11.83
C ASP A 78 -25.75 -12.79 11.76
N GLU A 79 -27.01 -12.84 11.29
CA GLU A 79 -28.03 -11.81 11.44
C GLU A 79 -28.67 -12.00 12.82
N ASP A 80 -28.14 -11.37 13.87
CA ASP A 80 -28.84 -11.30 15.16
C ASP A 80 -29.63 -9.99 15.25
N GLU A 81 -30.82 -10.08 14.67
CA GLU A 81 -32.11 -9.66 15.22
C GLU A 81 -32.16 -8.36 16.05
N ILE A 82 -32.75 -7.35 15.42
CA ILE A 82 -33.46 -6.25 16.08
C ILE A 82 -34.53 -6.84 17.00
N SER A 83 -34.42 -6.62 18.31
CA SER A 83 -35.58 -6.60 19.21
C SER A 83 -35.74 -5.19 19.80
N LYS A 84 -36.85 -4.54 19.40
CA LYS A 84 -37.45 -3.38 20.06
C LYS A 84 -38.23 -3.82 21.31
N GLU A 85 -38.53 -2.84 22.16
CA GLU A 85 -39.50 -2.85 23.29
C GLU A 85 -38.97 -3.61 24.53
N ASP A 86 -38.91 -3.05 25.74
CA ASP A 86 -39.91 -2.22 26.46
C ASP A 86 -39.46 -0.81 26.91
#